data_AF-N6YTN6-F1
#
_entry.id   AF-N6YTN6-F1
#
_cell.length_a   1.000
_cell.length_b   1.000
_cell.length_c   1.000
_cell.angle_alpha   90.00
_cell.angle_beta   90.00
_cell.angle_gamma   90.00
#
_symmetry.space_group_name_H-M   'P 1'
#
loop_
_entity.id
_entity.type
_entity.pdbx_description
1 polymer ?
#
loop_
_entity_poly.entity_id
_entity_poly.type
_entity_poly.pdbx_seq_one_letter_code
_entity_poly.pdbx_strand_id
1 'polypeptide(L)'
;MDDQELDAEARRYMRDHRISYGEALEWVAQDLDARRASSVAKSGRGDVLREEDAALHEQAVAYAHENGIRYVNALREVMAKKGVDLLLRHVQSTAPTGSDVVVDARARSFALQNRVSYAEALDCVTGTAFACFAESDLATSGGSAAGMLAGQKIDIFKAGTHVSMEGERITFSQADIEAIAAGYDPIQREAPLTIGHPEDNKPAYGWVRRLHAAPGGRLQMEAHQVDASFAEMVSEGRFKKRSASFYPPNAHGNPTPGRWYLRHVAFLGAQQPALAGLPDLQFMRV
;
A
#
# COMPACT_ATOMS: atom_id res chain seq x y z
N MET A 1 -1.27 -28.84 -35.77
CA MET A 1 -1.25 -29.70 -36.95
C MET A 1 -2.56 -29.45 -37.65
N ASP A 2 -2.49 -29.11 -38.92
CA ASP A 2 -3.66 -28.76 -39.74
C ASP A 2 -4.35 -30.03 -40.26
N ASP A 3 -5.66 -29.95 -40.54
CA ASP A 3 -6.46 -31.14 -40.90
C ASP A 3 -5.94 -31.83 -42.18
N GLN A 4 -5.34 -31.05 -43.08
CA GLN A 4 -4.71 -31.57 -44.31
C GLN A 4 -3.43 -32.37 -44.04
N GLU A 5 -2.66 -32.00 -43.02
CA GLU A 5 -1.45 -32.73 -42.64
C GLU A 5 -1.80 -34.07 -41.97
N LEU A 6 -2.88 -34.10 -41.19
CA LEU A 6 -3.38 -35.30 -40.52
C LEU A 6 -3.87 -36.35 -41.51
N ASP A 7 -4.60 -35.93 -42.55
CA ASP A 7 -5.02 -36.83 -43.64
C ASP A 7 -3.81 -37.40 -44.40
N ALA A 8 -2.80 -36.57 -44.68
CA ALA A 8 -1.61 -36.99 -45.40
C ALA A 8 -0.79 -38.04 -44.62
N GLU A 9 -0.63 -37.85 -43.31
CA GLU A 9 0.11 -38.77 -42.45
C GLU A 9 -0.65 -40.09 -42.26
N ALA A 10 -1.98 -40.03 -42.07
CA ALA A 10 -2.82 -41.23 -41.99
C ALA A 10 -2.77 -42.05 -43.30
N ARG A 11 -2.81 -41.40 -44.48
CA ARG A 11 -2.70 -42.10 -45.77
C ARG A 11 -1.33 -42.73 -46.00
N ARG A 12 -0.27 -42.11 -45.50
CA ARG A 12 1.08 -42.67 -45.55
C ARG A 12 1.17 -43.90 -44.66
N TYR A 13 0.70 -43.80 -43.43
CA TYR A 13 0.70 -44.90 -42.47
C TYR A 13 -0.15 -46.09 -42.97
N MET A 14 -1.32 -45.81 -43.56
CA MET A 14 -2.16 -46.80 -44.24
C MET A 14 -1.40 -47.56 -45.33
N ARG A 15 -0.58 -46.87 -46.14
CA ARG A 15 0.20 -47.49 -47.22
C ARG A 15 1.31 -48.38 -46.69
N ASP A 16 2.02 -47.91 -45.67
CA ASP A 16 3.20 -48.59 -45.13
C ASP A 16 2.81 -49.84 -44.31
N HIS A 17 1.68 -49.78 -43.60
CA HIS A 17 1.22 -50.85 -42.71
C HIS A 17 0.07 -51.70 -43.29
N ARG A 18 -0.47 -51.33 -44.46
CA ARG A 18 -1.56 -52.02 -45.17
C ARG A 18 -2.83 -52.21 -44.31
N ILE A 19 -3.09 -51.26 -43.41
CA ILE A 19 -4.28 -51.21 -42.55
C ILE A 19 -5.34 -50.29 -43.16
N SER A 20 -6.56 -50.29 -42.62
CA SER A 20 -7.62 -49.41 -43.10
C SER A 20 -7.35 -47.94 -42.72
N TYR A 21 -7.91 -47.00 -43.47
CA TYR A 21 -7.73 -45.56 -43.21
C TYR A 21 -8.29 -45.15 -41.82
N GLY A 22 -9.36 -45.78 -41.35
CA GLY A 22 -9.92 -45.54 -40.02
C GLY A 22 -8.96 -45.93 -38.90
N GLU A 23 -8.34 -47.12 -39.00
CA GLU A 23 -7.33 -47.57 -38.03
C GLU A 23 -6.05 -46.73 -38.08
N ALA A 24 -5.67 -46.25 -39.27
CA ALA A 24 -4.52 -45.36 -39.44
C ALA A 24 -4.75 -43.99 -38.77
N LEU A 25 -5.97 -43.45 -38.82
CA LEU A 25 -6.31 -42.21 -38.14
C LEU A 25 -6.26 -42.34 -36.62
N GLU A 26 -6.74 -43.47 -36.07
CA GLU A 26 -6.66 -43.72 -34.64
C GLU A 26 -5.21 -43.79 -34.14
N TRP A 27 -4.32 -44.41 -34.94
CA TRP A 27 -2.91 -44.48 -34.60
C TRP A 27 -2.25 -43.10 -34.63
N VAL A 28 -2.49 -42.29 -35.67
CA VAL A 28 -1.93 -40.93 -35.78
C VAL A 28 -2.45 -40.05 -34.64
N ALA A 29 -3.73 -40.19 -34.25
CA ALA A 29 -4.29 -39.48 -33.11
C ALA A 29 -3.62 -39.86 -31.78
N GLN A 30 -3.40 -41.16 -31.53
CA GLN A 30 -2.70 -41.64 -30.33
C GLN A 30 -1.24 -41.18 -30.29
N ASP A 31 -0.54 -41.17 -31.43
CA ASP A 31 0.83 -40.69 -31.52
C ASP A 31 0.92 -39.16 -31.31
N LEU A 32 -0.06 -38.38 -31.82
CA LEU A 32 -0.17 -36.95 -31.53
C LEU A 32 -0.42 -36.67 -30.05
N ASP A 33 -1.30 -37.44 -29.41
CA ASP A 33 -1.56 -37.31 -27.98
C ASP A 33 -0.35 -37.71 -27.14
N ALA A 34 0.41 -38.74 -27.55
CA ALA A 34 1.68 -39.09 -26.93
C ALA A 34 2.74 -37.99 -27.11
N ARG A 35 2.83 -37.38 -28.29
CA ARG A 35 3.73 -36.24 -28.57
C ARG A 35 3.33 -34.99 -27.79
N ARG A 36 2.03 -34.73 -27.60
CA ARG A 36 1.49 -33.65 -26.75
C ARG A 36 1.74 -33.92 -25.27
N ALA A 37 1.54 -35.15 -24.80
CA ALA A 37 1.88 -35.54 -23.43
C ALA A 37 3.39 -35.38 -23.15
N SER A 38 4.24 -35.71 -24.14
CA SER A 38 5.68 -35.51 -24.08
C SER A 38 6.09 -34.03 -24.15
N SER A 39 5.37 -33.20 -24.91
CA SER A 39 5.64 -31.74 -24.95
C SER A 39 5.19 -31.02 -23.68
N VAL A 40 4.10 -31.48 -23.04
CA VAL A 40 3.65 -31.04 -21.70
C VAL A 40 4.67 -31.46 -20.63
N ALA A 41 5.27 -32.65 -20.73
CA ALA A 41 6.35 -33.07 -19.84
C ALA A 41 7.64 -32.24 -20.01
N LYS A 42 7.88 -31.66 -21.19
CA LYS A 42 9.04 -30.81 -21.49
C LYS A 42 8.83 -29.32 -21.19
N SER A 43 7.60 -28.88 -20.92
CA SER A 43 7.27 -27.48 -20.66
C SER A 43 6.63 -27.31 -19.28
N GLY A 44 7.46 -27.39 -18.23
CA GLY A 44 7.20 -26.71 -16.96
C GLY A 44 6.95 -27.60 -15.73
N ARG A 45 7.97 -27.64 -14.85
CA ARG A 45 7.81 -27.78 -13.39
C ARG A 45 7.35 -29.17 -12.86
N GLY A 46 7.98 -30.26 -13.32
CA GLY A 46 7.60 -31.63 -12.93
C GLY A 46 8.70 -32.57 -12.41
N ASP A 47 9.98 -32.21 -12.43
CA ASP A 47 11.06 -33.14 -12.05
C ASP A 47 11.19 -33.36 -10.52
N VAL A 48 11.00 -32.32 -9.70
CA VAL A 48 11.19 -32.42 -8.24
C VAL A 48 10.12 -33.31 -7.58
N LEU A 49 8.88 -33.28 -8.07
CA LEU A 49 7.79 -34.09 -7.51
C LEU A 49 7.95 -35.58 -7.84
N ARG A 50 8.57 -35.92 -8.97
CA ARG A 50 8.72 -37.31 -9.42
C ARG A 50 9.77 -38.09 -8.63
N GLU A 51 10.87 -37.43 -8.24
CA GLU A 51 11.90 -38.04 -7.39
C GLU A 51 11.43 -38.19 -5.93
N GLU A 52 10.69 -37.20 -5.42
CA GLU A 52 10.13 -37.24 -4.07
C GLU A 52 9.11 -38.37 -3.90
N ASP A 53 8.27 -38.60 -4.93
CA ASP A 53 7.28 -39.67 -4.98
C ASP A 53 7.93 -41.08 -5.06
N ALA A 54 9.03 -41.22 -5.81
CA ALA A 54 9.77 -42.48 -5.91
C ALA A 54 10.44 -42.88 -4.59
N ALA A 55 11.04 -41.91 -3.88
CA ALA A 55 11.64 -42.15 -2.57
C ALA A 55 10.58 -42.49 -1.49
N LEU A 56 9.39 -41.89 -1.59
CA LEU A 56 8.24 -42.21 -0.73
C LEU A 56 7.75 -43.65 -0.93
N HIS A 57 7.70 -44.09 -2.18
CA HIS A 57 7.36 -45.47 -2.52
C HIS A 57 8.34 -46.46 -1.90
N GLU A 58 9.65 -46.23 -2.07
CA GLU A 58 10.69 -47.12 -1.55
C GLU A 58 10.64 -47.25 -0.02
N GLN A 59 10.50 -46.12 0.69
CA GLN A 59 10.37 -46.11 2.15
C GLN A 59 9.10 -46.82 2.63
N ALA A 60 7.98 -46.64 1.94
CA ALA A 60 6.73 -47.32 2.28
C ALA A 60 6.81 -48.83 2.05
N VAL A 61 7.52 -49.29 1.03
CA VAL A 61 7.76 -50.72 0.78
C VAL A 61 8.65 -51.33 1.87
N ALA A 62 9.74 -50.67 2.24
CA ALA A 62 10.62 -51.13 3.32
C ALA A 62 9.86 -51.23 4.66
N TYR A 63 9.10 -50.19 5.01
CA TYR A 63 8.32 -50.16 6.25
C TYR A 63 7.20 -51.22 6.28
N ALA A 64 6.56 -51.48 5.14
CA ALA A 64 5.56 -52.53 5.00
C ALA A 64 6.17 -53.92 5.24
N HIS A 65 7.36 -54.17 4.72
CA HIS A 65 8.07 -55.44 4.87
C HIS A 65 8.56 -55.67 6.31
N GLU A 66 9.15 -54.64 6.94
CA GLU A 66 9.66 -54.74 8.32
C GLU A 66 8.55 -54.96 9.36
N ASN A 67 7.37 -54.36 9.15
CA ASN A 67 6.27 -54.40 10.11
C ASN A 67 5.17 -55.40 9.74
N GLY A 68 5.30 -56.08 8.58
CA GLY A 68 4.30 -57.05 8.11
C GLY A 68 2.91 -56.44 7.82
N ILE A 69 2.85 -55.15 7.48
CA ILE A 69 1.61 -54.41 7.27
C ILE A 69 1.37 -54.14 5.78
N ARG A 70 0.09 -53.99 5.38
CA ARG A 70 -0.25 -53.68 3.98
C ARG A 70 0.36 -52.34 3.54
N TYR A 71 0.85 -52.30 2.31
CA TYR A 71 1.49 -51.15 1.69
C TYR A 71 0.71 -49.83 1.85
N VAL A 72 -0.61 -49.84 1.68
CA VAL A 72 -1.44 -48.62 1.83
C VAL A 72 -1.39 -48.04 3.26
N ASN A 73 -1.32 -48.92 4.28
CA ASN A 73 -1.18 -48.50 5.67
C ASN A 73 0.24 -48.00 5.95
N ALA A 74 1.26 -48.67 5.39
CA ALA A 74 2.64 -48.24 5.48
C ALA A 74 2.88 -46.87 4.82
N LEU A 75 2.29 -46.63 3.65
CA LEU A 75 2.35 -45.35 2.94
C LEU A 75 1.75 -44.23 3.78
N ARG A 76 0.61 -44.48 4.44
CA ARG A 76 -0.05 -43.51 5.31
C ARG A 76 0.83 -43.11 6.50
N GLU A 77 1.48 -44.10 7.13
CA GLU A 77 2.40 -43.87 8.25
C GLU A 77 3.69 -43.18 7.82
N VAL A 78 4.26 -43.54 6.67
CA VAL A 78 5.46 -42.88 6.13
C VAL A 78 5.16 -41.44 5.71
N MET A 79 4.00 -41.18 5.09
CA MET A 79 3.54 -39.82 4.80
C MET A 79 3.25 -39.02 6.08
N ALA A 80 2.68 -39.64 7.11
CA ALA A 80 2.47 -38.98 8.41
C ALA A 80 3.81 -38.64 9.08
N LYS A 81 4.76 -39.58 9.09
CA LYS A 81 6.13 -39.34 9.60
C LYS A 81 6.87 -38.28 8.79
N LYS A 82 6.77 -38.28 7.46
CA LYS A 82 7.33 -37.20 6.61
C LYS A 82 6.62 -35.87 6.85
N GLY A 83 5.32 -35.86 7.09
CA GLY A 83 4.57 -34.65 7.44
C GLY A 83 5.00 -34.07 8.79
N VAL A 84 5.25 -34.92 9.79
CA VAL A 84 5.80 -34.53 11.08
C VAL A 84 7.28 -34.14 10.97
N ASP A 85 8.07 -34.80 10.13
CA ASP A 85 9.48 -34.46 9.87
C ASP A 85 9.61 -33.16 9.07
N LEU A 86 8.69 -32.88 8.15
CA LEU A 86 8.56 -31.58 7.48
C LEU A 86 8.17 -30.48 8.46
N LEU A 87 7.25 -30.76 9.40
CA LEU A 87 6.92 -29.86 10.51
C LEU A 87 8.13 -29.65 11.44
N LEU A 88 8.87 -30.71 11.79
CA LEU A 88 10.05 -30.62 12.63
C LEU A 88 11.20 -29.89 11.94
N ARG A 89 11.37 -30.08 10.63
CA ARG A 89 12.30 -29.32 9.80
C ARG A 89 11.85 -27.88 9.64
N HIS A 90 10.55 -27.59 9.61
CA HIS A 90 10.05 -26.21 9.68
C HIS A 90 10.38 -25.59 11.04
N VAL A 91 10.22 -26.33 12.14
CA VAL A 91 10.56 -25.89 13.51
C VAL A 91 12.08 -25.78 13.76
N GLN A 92 12.89 -26.59 13.07
CA GLN A 92 14.36 -26.53 13.15
C GLN A 92 14.96 -25.54 12.13
N SER A 93 14.26 -25.27 11.02
CA SER A 93 14.55 -24.18 10.07
C SER A 93 14.07 -22.82 10.58
N THR A 94 13.21 -22.79 11.62
CA THR A 94 13.04 -21.64 12.50
C THR A 94 14.09 -21.61 13.61
N ALA A 95 15.34 -21.99 13.30
CA ALA A 95 16.45 -21.32 13.97
C ALA A 95 16.31 -19.83 13.61
N PRO A 96 16.36 -18.91 14.59
CA PRO A 96 16.00 -17.53 14.31
C PRO A 96 17.06 -16.94 13.38
N THR A 97 16.72 -16.90 12.09
CA THR A 97 17.46 -16.14 11.09
C THR A 97 17.59 -14.72 11.65
N GLY A 98 18.73 -14.04 11.50
CA GLY A 98 18.99 -12.78 12.22
C GLY A 98 17.88 -11.73 12.15
N SER A 99 16.98 -11.80 11.17
CA SER A 99 15.73 -11.03 11.09
C SER A 99 14.73 -11.32 12.22
N ASP A 100 14.55 -12.59 12.61
CA ASP A 100 13.54 -13.04 13.58
C ASP A 100 13.94 -12.65 15.02
N VAL A 101 15.24 -12.74 15.35
CA VAL A 101 15.78 -12.19 16.61
C VAL A 101 15.60 -10.67 16.64
N VAL A 102 15.81 -9.98 15.52
CA VAL A 102 15.67 -8.53 15.43
C VAL A 102 14.20 -8.11 15.56
N VAL A 103 13.27 -8.88 15.00
CA VAL A 103 11.82 -8.66 15.13
C VAL A 103 11.36 -8.90 16.57
N ASP A 104 11.76 -10.02 17.19
CA ASP A 104 11.43 -10.31 18.60
C ASP A 104 12.01 -9.22 19.54
N ALA A 105 13.27 -8.83 19.34
CA ALA A 105 13.89 -7.76 20.14
C ALA A 105 13.17 -6.41 19.96
N ARG A 106 12.81 -6.05 18.73
CA ARG A 106 12.05 -4.82 18.44
C ARG A 106 10.65 -4.86 19.03
N ALA A 107 9.95 -5.99 18.93
CA ALA A 107 8.62 -6.17 19.52
C ALA A 107 8.66 -6.09 21.05
N ARG A 108 9.68 -6.66 21.71
CA ARG A 108 9.86 -6.52 23.17
C ARG A 108 10.15 -5.09 23.59
N SER A 109 11.04 -4.40 22.87
CA SER A 109 11.31 -2.98 23.14
C SER A 109 10.08 -2.11 22.94
N PHE A 110 9.31 -2.35 21.88
CA PHE A 110 8.08 -1.61 21.57
C PHE A 110 6.99 -1.83 22.61
N ALA A 111 6.78 -3.08 23.06
CA ALA A 111 5.84 -3.43 24.11
C ALA A 111 6.16 -2.69 25.43
N LEU A 112 7.44 -2.64 25.80
CA LEU A 112 7.89 -1.95 27.02
C LEU A 112 7.74 -0.42 26.93
N GLN A 113 8.05 0.17 25.78
CA GLN A 113 7.98 1.62 25.58
C GLN A 113 6.53 2.13 25.53
N ASN A 114 5.64 1.39 24.88
CA ASN A 114 4.26 1.83 24.64
C ASN A 114 3.25 1.22 25.61
N ARG A 115 3.70 0.36 26.55
CA ARG A 115 2.86 -0.38 27.51
C ARG A 115 1.76 -1.23 26.84
N VAL A 116 2.06 -1.74 25.65
CA VAL A 116 1.18 -2.65 24.88
C VAL A 116 1.62 -4.10 25.07
N SER A 117 0.73 -5.06 24.80
CA SER A 117 1.08 -6.46 24.94
C SER A 117 2.10 -6.90 23.88
N TYR A 118 2.86 -7.96 24.17
CA TYR A 118 3.87 -8.46 23.23
C TYR A 118 3.26 -8.92 21.90
N ALA A 119 2.05 -9.47 21.92
CA ALA A 119 1.33 -9.90 20.72
C ALA A 119 0.98 -8.70 19.82
N GLU A 120 0.42 -7.63 20.40
CA GLU A 120 0.14 -6.38 19.67
C GLU A 120 1.41 -5.75 19.12
N ALA A 121 2.51 -5.79 19.89
CA ALA A 121 3.80 -5.31 19.43
C ALA A 121 4.38 -6.13 18.27
N LEU A 122 4.15 -7.44 18.26
CA LEU A 122 4.62 -8.31 17.17
C LEU A 122 3.90 -7.98 15.87
N ASP A 123 2.57 -7.84 15.91
CA ASP A 123 1.75 -7.47 14.75
C ASP A 123 2.14 -6.10 14.17
N CYS A 124 2.46 -5.13 15.03
CA CYS A 124 2.96 -3.83 14.62
C CYS A 124 4.35 -3.90 13.96
N VAL A 125 5.23 -4.78 14.46
CA VAL A 125 6.61 -4.90 13.95
C VAL A 125 6.68 -5.76 12.68
N THR A 126 5.79 -6.75 12.51
CA THR A 126 5.75 -7.63 11.34
C THR A 126 4.84 -7.13 10.22
N GLY A 127 4.08 -6.06 10.45
CA GLY A 127 3.32 -5.35 9.41
C GLY A 127 2.05 -6.06 8.93
N THR A 128 1.62 -7.13 9.62
CA THR A 128 0.37 -7.87 9.36
C THR A 128 -0.80 -7.22 10.09
N ALA A 129 -1.05 -5.93 9.86
CA ALA A 129 -2.13 -5.22 10.54
C ALA A 129 -3.38 -5.10 9.66
N PHE A 130 -4.36 -5.97 9.92
CA PHE A 130 -5.77 -5.61 9.81
C PHE A 130 -6.06 -4.68 11.00
N ALA A 131 -6.27 -3.40 10.71
CA ALA A 131 -6.66 -2.29 11.58
C ALA A 131 -6.93 -2.57 13.08
N CYS A 132 -6.07 -2.03 13.95
CA CYS A 132 -6.47 -1.53 15.27
C CYS A 132 -6.12 -0.05 15.36
N PHE A 133 -7.17 0.77 15.41
CA PHE A 133 -7.11 2.19 15.71
C PHE A 133 -6.58 2.41 17.12
N ALA A 134 -5.38 2.97 17.23
CA ALA A 134 -5.02 3.89 18.30
C ALA A 134 -3.93 4.81 17.75
N GLU A 135 -4.20 6.11 17.78
CA GLU A 135 -3.24 7.14 17.39
C GLU A 135 -1.89 6.95 18.09
N SER A 136 -0.81 6.95 17.32
CA SER A 136 0.35 7.84 17.55
C SER A 136 1.43 7.60 16.51
N ASP A 137 2.20 8.64 16.29
CA ASP A 137 3.08 8.86 15.17
C ASP A 137 4.21 7.80 15.01
N LEU A 138 4.51 7.44 13.75
CA LEU A 138 5.78 7.72 13.06
C LEU A 138 6.34 6.56 12.21
N ALA A 139 6.48 6.87 10.92
CA ALA A 139 7.48 6.41 9.95
C ALA A 139 7.56 4.92 9.55
N THR A 140 7.24 4.67 8.28
CA THR A 140 8.04 3.77 7.44
C THR A 140 8.44 4.49 6.16
N SER A 141 9.72 4.33 5.86
CA SER A 141 10.61 5.10 5.01
C SER A 141 10.37 4.93 3.51
N GLY A 142 10.50 6.06 2.83
CA GLY A 142 10.24 6.28 1.41
C GLY A 142 9.40 7.54 1.37
N GLY A 143 10.05 8.71 1.52
CA GLY A 143 9.39 10.00 1.73
C GLY A 143 8.46 10.34 0.57
N SER A 144 7.26 9.78 0.59
CA SER A 144 6.18 10.18 -0.28
C SER A 144 6.01 11.68 -0.10
N ALA A 145 5.84 12.40 -1.21
CA ALA A 145 5.59 13.84 -1.17
C ALA A 145 4.44 14.16 -0.19
N ALA A 146 3.48 13.26 -0.02
CA ALA A 146 2.38 13.38 0.95
C ALA A 146 2.87 13.36 2.40
N GLY A 147 3.81 12.46 2.72
CA GLY A 147 4.44 12.40 4.04
C GLY A 147 5.30 13.64 4.32
N MET A 148 5.99 14.17 3.31
CA MET A 148 6.73 15.44 3.44
C MET A 148 5.79 16.61 3.72
N LEU A 149 4.70 16.73 2.95
CA LEU A 149 3.70 17.80 3.11
C LEU A 149 3.00 17.72 4.47
N ALA A 150 2.67 16.51 4.93
CA ALA A 150 2.04 16.29 6.23
C ALA A 150 3.00 16.50 7.42
N GLY A 151 4.30 16.25 7.23
CA GLY A 151 5.32 16.37 8.26
C GLY A 151 5.87 17.79 8.47
N GLN A 152 5.47 18.77 7.66
CA GLN A 152 6.00 20.14 7.72
C GLN A 152 4.95 21.18 8.11
N LYS A 153 5.41 22.26 8.76
CA LYS A 153 4.60 23.44 9.03
C LYS A 153 4.62 24.36 7.81
N ILE A 154 3.44 24.62 7.24
CA ILE A 154 3.29 25.38 6.00
C ILE A 154 2.69 26.75 6.31
N ASP A 155 3.43 27.82 6.01
CA ASP A 155 2.91 29.19 6.09
C ASP A 155 1.75 29.37 5.10
N ILE A 156 0.53 29.65 5.57
CA ILE A 156 -0.67 29.81 4.74
C ILE A 156 -1.23 31.23 4.72
N PHE A 157 -0.88 32.04 5.72
CA PHE A 157 -1.38 33.39 5.86
C PHE A 157 -0.42 34.26 6.68
N LYS A 158 -0.58 35.59 6.59
CA LYS A 158 0.19 36.55 7.38
C LYS A 158 -0.69 37.70 7.86
N ALA A 159 -0.38 38.28 9.00
CA ALA A 159 -0.98 39.53 9.48
C ALA A 159 -0.73 40.67 8.47
N GLY A 160 -1.62 41.64 8.44
CA GLY A 160 -1.60 42.76 7.51
C GLY A 160 -2.98 43.06 6.93
N THR A 161 -3.03 44.01 5.99
CA THR A 161 -4.25 44.36 5.27
C THR A 161 -4.39 43.49 4.04
N HIS A 162 -5.52 42.79 3.94
CA HIS A 162 -5.87 41.89 2.84
C HIS A 162 -7.17 42.36 2.21
N VAL A 163 -7.33 42.12 0.92
CA VAL A 163 -8.58 42.38 0.21
C VAL A 163 -9.33 41.07 0.11
N SER A 164 -10.57 41.03 0.60
CA SER A 164 -11.44 39.86 0.47
C SER A 164 -11.89 39.67 -0.98
N MET A 165 -12.49 38.53 -1.28
CA MET A 165 -13.05 38.25 -2.62
C MET A 165 -14.17 39.24 -2.97
N GLU A 166 -14.87 39.75 -1.96
CA GLU A 166 -15.93 40.76 -2.04
C GLU A 166 -15.38 42.19 -2.17
N GLY A 167 -14.04 42.36 -2.18
CA GLY A 167 -13.36 43.63 -2.34
C GLY A 167 -13.18 44.43 -1.05
N GLU A 168 -13.53 43.88 0.11
CA GLU A 168 -13.40 44.56 1.40
C GLU A 168 -11.95 44.53 1.90
N ARG A 169 -11.43 45.65 2.39
CA ARG A 169 -10.10 45.71 3.03
C ARG A 169 -10.22 45.30 4.49
N ILE A 170 -9.69 44.14 4.82
CA ILE A 170 -9.71 43.57 6.17
C ILE A 170 -8.28 43.57 6.70
N THR A 171 -8.07 44.15 7.89
CA THR A 171 -6.76 44.16 8.54
C THR A 171 -6.73 43.13 9.64
N PHE A 172 -5.78 42.20 9.55
CA PHE A 172 -5.52 41.18 10.55
C PHE A 172 -4.31 41.59 11.38
N SER A 173 -4.49 41.70 12.69
CA SER A 173 -3.42 41.90 13.65
C SER A 173 -2.72 40.57 13.99
N GLN A 174 -1.57 40.63 14.64
CA GLN A 174 -0.90 39.43 15.15
C GLN A 174 -1.78 38.69 16.18
N ALA A 175 -2.50 39.42 17.04
CA ALA A 175 -3.41 38.83 18.00
C ALA A 175 -4.56 38.07 17.33
N ASP A 176 -5.03 38.53 16.16
CA ASP A 176 -6.04 37.80 15.38
C ASP A 176 -5.50 36.47 14.87
N ILE A 177 -4.25 36.44 14.40
CA ILE A 177 -3.59 35.20 13.96
C ILE A 177 -3.44 34.20 15.11
N GLU A 178 -3.04 34.68 16.29
CA GLU A 178 -2.94 33.86 17.50
C GLU A 178 -4.32 33.34 17.94
N ALA A 179 -5.35 34.17 17.88
CA ALA A 179 -6.72 33.79 18.20
C ALA A 179 -7.28 32.75 17.22
N ILE A 180 -6.98 32.87 15.92
CA ILE A 180 -7.36 31.90 14.88
C ILE A 180 -6.67 30.56 15.11
N ALA A 181 -5.35 30.58 15.36
CA ALA A 181 -4.59 29.35 15.60
C ALA A 181 -5.10 28.62 16.85
N ALA A 182 -5.36 29.34 17.94
CA ALA A 182 -5.87 28.77 19.19
C ALA A 182 -7.35 28.36 19.13
N GLY A 183 -8.13 28.97 18.24
CA GLY A 183 -9.57 28.70 18.09
C GLY A 183 -9.93 27.61 17.10
N TYR A 184 -8.94 27.08 16.36
CA TYR A 184 -9.18 26.06 15.34
C TYR A 184 -9.41 24.68 15.97
N ASP A 185 -10.52 24.05 15.62
CA ASP A 185 -10.92 22.74 16.12
C ASP A 185 -11.36 21.83 14.95
N PRO A 186 -10.51 20.88 14.51
CA PRO A 186 -10.84 20.01 13.38
C PRO A 186 -12.06 19.11 13.67
N ILE A 187 -12.43 18.88 14.94
CA ILE A 187 -13.62 18.11 15.30
C ILE A 187 -14.89 18.91 14.97
N GLN A 188 -14.89 20.23 15.18
CA GLN A 188 -16.03 21.08 14.84
C GLN A 188 -16.16 21.29 13.33
N ARG A 189 -15.05 21.67 12.70
CA ARG A 189 -14.97 21.80 11.25
C ARG A 189 -13.52 21.73 10.81
N GLU A 190 -13.20 20.62 10.19
CA GLU A 190 -11.94 20.42 9.49
C GLU A 190 -11.88 21.25 8.22
N ALA A 191 -10.70 21.80 7.92
CA ALA A 191 -10.50 22.67 6.76
C ALA A 191 -9.85 21.85 5.63
N PRO A 192 -10.50 21.71 4.46
CA PRO A 192 -9.94 20.95 3.35
C PRO A 192 -8.83 21.74 2.63
N LEU A 193 -7.89 20.99 2.05
CA LEU A 193 -6.92 21.48 1.07
C LEU A 193 -7.53 21.41 -0.33
N THR A 194 -7.53 22.52 -1.05
CA THR A 194 -8.15 22.62 -2.38
C THR A 194 -7.18 23.16 -3.42
N ILE A 195 -7.35 22.78 -4.69
CA ILE A 195 -6.63 23.38 -5.81
C ILE A 195 -7.47 24.53 -6.41
N GLY A 196 -6.91 25.74 -6.39
CA GLY A 196 -7.62 26.96 -6.74
C GLY A 196 -8.64 27.40 -5.69
N HIS A 197 -9.15 28.62 -5.81
CA HIS A 197 -10.35 29.02 -5.08
C HIS A 197 -11.53 28.18 -5.61
N PRO A 198 -12.26 27.47 -4.75
CA PRO A 198 -13.46 26.78 -5.17
C PRO A 198 -14.60 27.78 -5.25
N GLU A 199 -15.13 27.99 -6.46
CA GLU A 199 -16.45 28.63 -6.60
C GLU A 199 -17.54 27.64 -6.17
N ASP A 200 -17.39 26.33 -6.42
CA ASP A 200 -18.24 25.28 -5.85
C ASP A 200 -17.57 23.89 -5.85
N ASN A 201 -17.81 23.11 -4.79
CA ASN A 201 -17.64 21.64 -4.65
C ASN A 201 -16.43 20.97 -5.36
N LYS A 202 -15.21 21.41 -5.06
CA LYS A 202 -13.99 20.69 -5.46
C LYS A 202 -13.64 19.58 -4.45
N PRO A 203 -13.00 18.49 -4.90
CA PRO A 203 -12.54 17.44 -3.99
C PRO A 203 -11.52 17.99 -2.98
N ALA A 204 -11.57 17.48 -1.76
CA ALA A 204 -10.54 17.72 -0.75
C ALA A 204 -9.32 16.85 -1.07
N TYR A 205 -8.16 17.49 -1.23
CA TYR A 205 -6.88 16.80 -1.48
C TYR A 205 -6.09 16.52 -0.19
N GLY A 206 -6.71 16.81 0.95
CA GLY A 206 -6.15 16.63 2.27
C GLY A 206 -6.85 17.54 3.26
N TRP A 207 -6.40 17.47 4.51
CA TRP A 207 -7.07 18.14 5.62
C TRP A 207 -6.08 18.81 6.56
N VAL A 208 -6.47 19.97 7.08
CA VAL A 208 -5.67 20.67 8.10
C VAL A 208 -5.86 19.98 9.44
N ARG A 209 -4.77 19.44 9.99
CA ARG A 209 -4.73 18.81 11.31
C ARG A 209 -4.69 19.86 12.42
N ARG A 210 -3.82 20.86 12.28
CA ARG A 210 -3.58 21.90 13.30
C ARG A 210 -3.13 23.21 12.67
N LEU A 211 -3.32 24.28 13.44
CA LEU A 211 -2.80 25.61 13.13
C LEU A 211 -1.80 26.06 14.20
N HIS A 212 -0.79 26.80 13.76
CA HIS A 212 0.22 27.39 14.62
C HIS A 212 0.41 28.86 14.27
N ALA A 213 0.40 29.72 15.28
CA ALA A 213 0.90 31.08 15.14
C ALA A 213 2.43 31.05 15.17
N ALA A 214 3.06 31.56 14.12
CA ALA A 214 4.50 31.68 14.00
C ALA A 214 4.94 33.15 14.13
N PRO A 215 6.20 33.40 14.55
CA PRO A 215 6.72 34.75 14.71
C PRO A 215 6.59 35.58 13.42
N GLY A 216 6.34 36.88 13.60
CA GLY A 216 6.09 37.82 12.51
C GLY A 216 4.64 37.81 12.01
N GLY A 217 3.69 37.34 12.84
CA GLY A 217 2.27 37.31 12.50
C GLY A 217 1.94 36.32 11.39
N ARG A 218 2.65 35.19 11.28
CA ARG A 218 2.38 34.17 10.26
C ARG A 218 1.49 33.09 10.82
N LEU A 219 0.56 32.61 10.00
CA LEU A 219 -0.25 31.43 10.31
C LEU A 219 0.32 30.24 9.55
N GLN A 220 0.68 29.20 10.29
CA GLN A 220 1.16 27.93 9.78
C GLN A 220 0.10 26.84 9.95
N MET A 221 0.03 25.91 9.00
CA MET A 221 -0.78 24.70 9.12
C MET A 221 0.08 23.44 9.16
N GLU A 222 -0.44 22.41 9.81
CA GLU A 222 -0.01 21.02 9.66
C GLU A 222 -1.10 20.28 8.87
N ALA A 223 -0.72 19.65 7.76
CA ALA A 223 -1.65 18.88 6.93
C ALA A 223 -1.63 17.40 7.33
N HIS A 224 -2.71 16.68 7.04
CA HIS A 224 -2.76 15.22 7.11
C HIS A 224 -3.76 14.66 6.11
N GLN A 225 -3.73 13.33 5.93
CA GLN A 225 -4.55 12.62 4.95
C GLN A 225 -4.43 13.24 3.54
N VAL A 226 -3.21 13.60 3.17
CA VAL A 226 -2.92 14.29 1.91
C VAL A 226 -2.90 13.29 0.77
N ASP A 227 -3.60 13.61 -0.32
CA ASP A 227 -3.57 12.82 -1.55
C ASP A 227 -2.16 12.78 -2.15
N ALA A 228 -1.71 11.59 -2.54
CA ALA A 228 -0.35 11.38 -3.03
C ALA A 228 -0.07 12.16 -4.33
N SER A 229 -1.02 12.17 -5.27
CA SER A 229 -0.88 12.87 -6.54
C SER A 229 -0.85 14.39 -6.35
N PHE A 230 -1.66 14.89 -5.41
CA PHE A 230 -1.62 16.30 -5.02
C PHE A 230 -0.26 16.68 -4.44
N ALA A 231 0.26 15.88 -3.52
CA ALA A 231 1.53 16.16 -2.89
C ALA A 231 2.69 16.13 -3.91
N GLU A 232 2.66 15.22 -4.88
CA GLU A 232 3.61 15.20 -5.99
C GLU A 232 3.54 16.51 -6.79
N MET A 233 2.34 16.96 -7.18
CA MET A 233 2.19 18.24 -7.90
C MET A 233 2.71 19.44 -7.12
N VAL A 234 2.52 19.45 -5.79
CA VAL A 234 3.08 20.51 -4.92
C VAL A 234 4.61 20.41 -4.87
N SER A 235 5.16 19.19 -4.77
CA SER A 235 6.61 18.94 -4.75
C SER A 235 7.30 19.31 -6.07
N GLU A 236 6.62 19.13 -7.20
CA GLU A 236 7.06 19.56 -8.53
C GLU A 236 6.96 21.09 -8.71
N GLY A 237 6.42 21.81 -7.73
CA GLY A 237 6.27 23.26 -7.77
C GLY A 237 5.17 23.73 -8.71
N ARG A 238 4.19 22.88 -9.05
CA ARG A 238 3.02 23.26 -9.85
C ARG A 238 2.09 24.22 -9.09
N PHE A 239 2.11 24.16 -7.76
CA PHE A 239 1.34 25.01 -6.86
C PHE A 239 2.24 25.68 -5.80
N LYS A 240 2.96 26.74 -6.19
CA LYS A 240 3.86 27.48 -5.28
C LYS A 240 3.13 28.40 -4.31
N LYS A 241 1.96 28.89 -4.71
CA LYS A 241 1.18 29.85 -3.94
C LYS A 241 0.07 29.14 -3.19
N ARG A 242 -0.28 29.70 -2.05
CA ARG A 242 -1.30 29.19 -1.15
C ARG A 242 -1.93 30.35 -0.41
N SER A 243 -3.22 30.26 -0.15
CA SER A 243 -3.99 31.24 0.58
C SER A 243 -4.99 30.54 1.49
N ALA A 244 -5.13 31.06 2.70
CA ALA A 244 -6.18 30.67 3.61
C ALA A 244 -7.45 31.49 3.35
N SER A 245 -8.60 30.82 3.31
CA SER A 245 -9.91 31.47 3.33
C SER A 245 -10.50 31.33 4.72
N PHE A 246 -11.10 32.39 5.24
CA PHE A 246 -11.69 32.42 6.58
C PHE A 246 -13.17 32.74 6.54
N TYR A 247 -13.92 32.17 7.48
CA TYR A 247 -15.25 32.66 7.84
C TYR A 247 -15.11 33.94 8.67
N PRO A 248 -15.82 35.02 8.31
CA PRO A 248 -15.89 36.19 9.16
C PRO A 248 -16.64 35.89 10.47
N PRO A 249 -16.39 36.67 11.54
CA PRO A 249 -17.04 36.51 12.84
C PRO A 249 -18.57 36.44 12.78
N ASN A 250 -19.16 37.12 11.80
CA ASN A 250 -20.61 37.25 11.63
C ASN A 250 -21.18 36.35 10.51
N ALA A 251 -20.37 35.47 9.90
CA ALA A 251 -20.86 34.61 8.81
C ALA A 251 -21.85 33.54 9.30
N HIS A 252 -22.92 33.38 8.53
CA HIS A 252 -23.86 32.27 8.69
C HIS A 252 -23.16 30.95 8.35
N GLY A 253 -22.97 30.09 9.35
CA GLY A 253 -22.25 28.82 9.21
C GLY A 253 -20.80 28.83 9.68
N ASN A 254 -20.33 29.89 10.35
CA ASN A 254 -19.08 29.86 11.12
C ASN A 254 -19.26 28.97 12.37
N PRO A 255 -18.42 27.92 12.57
CA PRO A 255 -18.53 27.06 13.75
C PRO A 255 -18.22 27.80 15.07
N THR A 256 -17.46 28.90 15.00
CA THR A 256 -17.11 29.73 16.17
C THR A 256 -17.62 31.17 15.97
N PRO A 257 -18.89 31.47 16.30
CA PRO A 257 -19.44 32.81 16.19
C PRO A 257 -18.60 33.85 16.95
N GLY A 258 -18.41 35.03 16.36
CA GLY A 258 -17.64 36.12 16.97
C GLY A 258 -16.12 36.00 16.80
N ARG A 259 -15.61 34.93 16.17
CA ARG A 259 -14.18 34.76 15.88
C ARG A 259 -13.96 34.37 14.41
N TRP A 260 -12.81 34.73 13.85
CA TRP A 260 -12.40 34.26 12.54
C TRP A 260 -12.11 32.77 12.60
N TYR A 261 -12.58 32.01 11.60
CA TYR A 261 -12.39 30.56 11.55
C TYR A 261 -11.87 30.11 10.18
N LEU A 262 -10.95 29.15 10.13
CA LEU A 262 -10.39 28.66 8.86
C LEU A 262 -11.45 27.87 8.08
N ARG A 263 -11.73 28.30 6.86
CA ARG A 263 -12.68 27.64 5.94
C ARG A 263 -12.01 26.59 5.09
N HIS A 264 -10.97 26.96 4.36
CA HIS A 264 -10.19 26.07 3.50
C HIS A 264 -8.82 26.68 3.21
N VAL A 265 -7.88 25.86 2.76
CA VAL A 265 -6.57 26.32 2.26
C VAL A 265 -6.49 26.00 0.78
N ALA A 266 -6.42 27.05 -0.04
CA ALA A 266 -6.33 26.94 -1.49
C ALA A 266 -4.87 26.98 -1.94
N PHE A 267 -4.46 25.98 -2.72
CA PHE A 267 -3.19 25.94 -3.42
C PHE A 267 -3.39 26.50 -4.84
N LEU A 268 -2.73 27.61 -5.11
CA LEU A 268 -2.85 28.39 -6.33
C LEU A 268 -1.66 28.10 -7.24
N GLY A 269 -1.97 27.78 -8.51
CA GLY A 269 -0.98 27.57 -9.57
C GLY A 269 -0.50 28.89 -10.16
N ALA A 270 -0.49 28.99 -11.49
CA ALA A 270 0.05 30.14 -12.25
C ALA A 270 -0.76 31.46 -12.16
N GLN A 271 -1.73 31.58 -11.24
CA GLN A 271 -2.53 32.80 -11.12
C GLN A 271 -1.77 33.83 -10.27
N GLN A 272 -1.63 35.06 -10.79
CA GLN A 272 -0.90 36.14 -10.11
C GLN A 272 -1.50 36.43 -8.72
N PRO A 273 -0.67 36.53 -7.66
CA PRO A 273 -1.15 36.52 -6.29
C PRO A 273 -1.73 37.87 -5.87
N ALA A 274 -2.83 37.84 -5.11
CA ALA A 274 -3.30 38.99 -4.33
C ALA A 274 -2.35 39.31 -3.15
N LEU A 275 -1.47 38.37 -2.76
CA LEU A 275 -0.56 38.52 -1.62
C LEU A 275 0.91 38.29 -2.00
N ALA A 276 1.68 39.37 -1.98
CA ALA A 276 3.13 39.34 -2.12
C ALA A 276 3.82 38.90 -0.82
N GLY A 277 4.82 38.01 -0.91
CA GLY A 277 5.80 37.76 0.16
C GLY A 277 5.61 36.52 1.04
N LEU A 278 4.91 35.49 0.57
CA LEU A 278 4.88 34.16 1.24
C LEU A 278 6.09 33.32 0.80
N PRO A 279 6.90 32.77 1.71
CA PRO A 279 8.11 31.99 1.38
C PRO A 279 7.74 30.71 0.63
N ASP A 280 8.51 30.31 -0.38
CA ASP A 280 8.20 29.09 -1.15
C ASP A 280 8.37 27.82 -0.30
N LEU A 281 7.65 26.75 -0.63
CA LEU A 281 7.80 25.44 0.03
C LEU A 281 9.19 24.88 -0.31
N GLN A 282 9.97 24.55 0.72
CA GLN A 282 11.27 23.91 0.56
C GLN A 282 11.11 22.40 0.66
N PHE A 283 11.20 21.71 -0.49
CA PHE A 283 11.34 20.26 -0.53
C PHE A 283 12.82 19.93 -0.57
N MET A 284 13.36 19.36 0.52
CA MET A 284 14.73 18.88 0.56
C MET A 284 14.77 17.47 -0.01
N ARG A 285 15.25 17.33 -1.24
CA ARG A 285 15.57 16.03 -1.84
C ARG A 285 16.87 15.52 -1.21
N VAL A 286 16.83 14.34 -0.60
CA VAL A 286 18.01 13.54 -0.21
C VAL A 286 18.10 12.35 -1.14
#